data_AF-A0A383DEL2-F1
#
_entry.id   AF-A0A383DEL2-F1
#
_cell.length_a   1.000
_cell.length_b   1.000
_cell.length_c   1.000
_cell.angle_alpha   90.00
_cell.angle_beta   90.00
_cell.angle_gamma   90.00
#
_symmetry.space_group_name_H-M   'P 1'
#
loop_
_entity.id
_entity.type
_entity.pdbx_description
1 polymer ?
#
loop_
_entity_poly.entity_id
_entity_poly.type
_entity_poly.pdbx_seq_one_letter_code
_entity_poly.pdbx_strand_id
1 'polypeptide(L)' 'MLDIFKYSIYNGPNIGIYAQVNDEFVFIPNGFAAAKSKKLSEYLQTDVIVTSVANTSLL' A
#
# COMPACT_ATOMS: atom_id res chain seq x y z
N MET A 1 -16.19 6.81 -7.89
CA MET A 1 -16.60 5.61 -8.66
C MET A 1 -15.75 4.46 -8.15
N LEU A 2 -16.32 3.26 -8.01
CA LEU A 2 -15.53 2.10 -7.60
C LEU A 2 -14.76 1.59 -8.82
N ASP A 3 -13.47 1.87 -8.88
CA ASP A 3 -12.56 1.48 -9.96
C ASP A 3 -11.54 0.46 -9.47
N ILE A 4 -11.06 -0.41 -10.37
CA ILE A 4 -10.04 -1.42 -10.07
C ILE A 4 -8.75 -1.06 -10.82
N PHE A 5 -7.68 -0.82 -10.07
CA PHE A 5 -6.39 -0.40 -10.63
C PHE A 5 -5.39 -1.56 -10.60
N LYS A 6 -4.72 -1.80 -11.74
CA LYS A 6 -3.55 -2.69 -11.76
C LYS A 6 -2.39 -1.99 -11.05
N TYR A 7 -1.81 -2.68 -10.07
CA TYR A 7 -0.71 -2.15 -9.27
C TYR A 7 0.34 -3.24 -9.01
N SER A 8 1.50 -2.85 -8.48
CA SER A 8 2.56 -3.79 -8.08
C SER A 8 3.40 -3.17 -6.97
N ILE A 9 3.70 -3.96 -5.93
CA ILE A 9 4.68 -3.62 -4.89
C ILE A 9 5.93 -4.46 -5.14
N TYR A 10 7.11 -3.84 -5.09
CA TYR A 10 8.40 -4.46 -5.46
C TYR A 10 8.39 -5.20 -6.81
N ASN A 11 7.62 -4.68 -7.78
CA ASN A 11 7.42 -5.29 -9.11
C ASN A 11 6.84 -6.72 -9.08
N GLY A 12 6.26 -7.14 -7.95
CA GLY A 12 5.60 -8.43 -7.79
C GLY A 12 4.07 -8.31 -7.77
N PRO A 13 3.34 -9.40 -8.04
CA PRO A 13 1.88 -9.44 -8.01
C PRO A 13 1.30 -9.59 -6.58
N ASN A 14 2.14 -9.89 -5.58
CA ASN A 14 1.73 -10.28 -4.23
C ASN A 14 1.41 -9.07 -3.32
N ILE A 15 0.56 -8.16 -3.78
CA ILE A 15 0.29 -6.87 -3.10
C ILE A 15 -0.25 -7.09 -1.68
N GLY A 16 -1.17 -8.04 -1.49
CA GLY A 16 -1.80 -8.30 -0.19
C GLY A 16 -0.88 -8.90 0.89
N ILE A 17 0.36 -9.25 0.56
CA ILE A 17 1.39 -9.63 1.55
C ILE A 17 2.09 -8.38 2.12
N TYR A 18 2.15 -7.33 1.31
CA TYR A 18 2.92 -6.13 1.60
C TYR A 18 2.04 -4.94 1.95
N ALA A 19 0.73 -5.02 1.77
CA ALA A 19 -0.18 -3.92 2.03
C ALA A 19 -1.52 -4.42 2.54
N GLN A 20 -1.99 -3.76 3.60
CA GLN A 20 -3.31 -3.98 4.19
C GLN A 20 -4.06 -2.66 4.16
N VAL A 21 -5.36 -2.69 3.86
CA VAL A 21 -6.18 -1.50 3.72
C VAL A 21 -7.51 -1.68 4.44
N ASN A 22 -8.06 -0.57 4.92
CA ASN A 22 -9.46 -0.42 5.32
C ASN A 22 -10.02 0.88 4.73
N ASP A 23 -11.20 1.32 5.15
CA ASP A 23 -11.86 2.51 4.59
C ASP A 23 -11.16 3.84 4.93
N GLU A 24 -10.20 3.85 5.86
CA GLU A 24 -9.52 5.06 6.35
C GLU A 24 -8.02 5.08 6.03
N PHE A 25 -7.35 3.92 6.10
CA PHE A 25 -5.89 3.80 6.03
C PHE A 25 -5.46 2.68 5.10
N VAL A 26 -4.35 2.91 4.41
CA VAL A 26 -3.54 1.86 3.77
C VAL A 26 -2.16 1.81 4.41
N PHE A 27 -1.78 0.61 4.87
CA PHE A 27 -0.46 0.32 5.41
C PHE A 27 0.48 -0.12 4.29
N ILE A 28 1.67 0.48 4.27
CA ILE A 28 2.69 0.28 3.22
C ILE A 28 4.05 0.03 3.89
N PRO A 29 4.90 -0.86 3.35
CA PRO A 29 6.14 -1.21 4.00
C PRO A 29 7.18 -0.11 3.82
N ASN A 30 8.12 -0.06 4.76
CA ASN A 30 9.28 0.83 4.67
C ASN A 30 10.03 0.67 3.34
N GLY A 31 10.54 1.78 2.80
CA GLY A 31 11.33 1.79 1.56
C GLY A 31 10.50 1.72 0.28
N PHE A 32 9.17 1.66 0.34
CA PHE A 32 8.33 1.86 -0.85
C PHE A 32 8.35 3.33 -1.28
N ALA A 33 8.40 3.58 -2.59
CA ALA A 33 8.58 4.93 -3.12
C ALA A 33 7.40 5.84 -2.76
N ALA A 34 7.66 7.00 -2.14
CA ALA A 34 6.62 7.91 -1.66
C ALA A 34 5.58 8.30 -2.73
N ALA A 35 6.02 8.57 -3.96
CA ALA A 35 5.12 8.88 -5.07
C ALA A 35 4.17 7.71 -5.41
N LYS A 36 4.66 6.47 -5.29
CA LYS A 36 3.87 5.27 -5.49
C LYS A 36 2.88 5.09 -4.34
N SER A 37 3.31 5.24 -3.09
CA SER A 37 2.44 5.17 -1.90
C SER A 37 1.30 6.19 -1.97
N LYS A 38 1.62 7.44 -2.32
CA LYS A 38 0.63 8.52 -2.47
C LYS A 38 -0.39 8.20 -3.57
N LYS A 39 0.08 7.73 -4.72
CA LYS A 39 -0.81 7.35 -5.83
C LYS A 39 -1.76 6.22 -5.44
N LEU A 40 -1.29 5.26 -4.65
CA LEU A 40 -2.13 4.16 -4.15
C LEU A 40 -3.19 4.68 -3.15
N SER A 41 -2.80 5.58 -2.25
CA SER A 41 -3.73 6.17 -1.28
C SER A 41 -4.79 7.05 -1.96
N GLU A 42 -4.43 7.77 -3.03
CA GLU A 42 -5.38 8.51 -3.88
C GLU A 42 -6.40 7.58 -4.57
N TYR A 43 -5.94 6.43 -5.07
CA TYR A 43 -6.82 5.42 -5.69
C TYR A 43 -7.79 4.79 -4.69
N LEU A 44 -7.31 4.51 -3.48
CA LEU A 44 -8.10 3.86 -2.43
C LEU A 44 -8.90 4.88 -1.59
N GLN A 45 -8.65 6.18 -1.77
CA GLN A 45 -9.24 7.27 -1.01
C GLN A 45 -8.97 7.18 0.50
N THR A 46 -7.77 6.72 0.86
CA THR A 46 -7.32 6.52 2.25
C THR A 46 -6.10 7.38 2.56
N ASP A 47 -5.79 7.54 3.84
CA ASP A 47 -4.49 8.02 4.28
C ASP A 47 -3.44 6.91 4.17
N VAL A 48 -2.16 7.30 4.04
CA VAL A 48 -1.04 6.37 3.91
C VAL A 48 -0.26 6.28 5.22
N ILE A 49 -0.05 5.06 5.72
CA ILE A 49 0.80 4.79 6.88
C ILE A 49 1.97 3.92 6.42
N VAL A 50 3.17 4.48 6.49
CA VAL A 50 4.40 3.73 6.18
C VAL A 50 4.93 3.12 7.47
N THR A 51 4.99 1.79 7.56
CA THR A 51 5.37 1.08 8.78
C THR A 51 5.98 -0.30 8.52
N SER A 52 6.52 -0.91 9.56
CA SER A 52 6.89 -2.32 9.61
C SER A 52 6.22 -3.00 10.79
N VAL A 53 5.81 -4.26 10.62
CA VAL A 53 5.28 -5.09 11.70
C VAL A 53 6.30 -6.17 12.03
N ALA A 54 6.63 -6.30 13.32
CA ALA A 54 7.65 -7.23 13.82
C ALA A 54 9.01 -7.12 13.10
N ASN A 55 9.40 -5.90 12.71
CA ASN A 55 10.62 -5.61 11.93
C ASN A 55 10.66 -6.29 10.55
N THR A 56 9.50 -6.57 9.95
CA THR A 56 9.36 -7.12 8.60
C THR A 56 8.60 -6.16 7.69
N SER A 57 8.69 -6.38 6.38
CA SER A 57 7.88 -5.69 5.37
C SER A 57 6.55 -6.39 5.08
N LEU A 58 6.17 -7.40 5.87
CA LEU A 58 4.91 -8.12 5.74
C LEU A 58 3.86 -7.37 6.57
N LEU A 59 2.69 -7.13 5.97
CA LEU A 59 1.60 -6.34 6.54
C LEU A 59 0.26 -7.08 6.42
#